data_AF-A0A970AF13-F1
#
_entry.id   AF-A0A970AF13-F1
#
_cell.length_a   1.000
_cell.length_b   1.000
_cell.length_c   1.000
_cell.angle_alpha   90.00
_cell.angle_beta   90.00
_cell.angle_gamma   90.00
#
_symmetry.space_group_name_H-M   'P 1'
#
loop_
_entity.id
_entity.type
_entity.pdbx_description
1 polymer ?
#
loop_
_entity_poly.entity_id
_entity_poly.type
_entity_poly.pdbx_seq_one_letter_code
_entity_poly.pdbx_strand_id
1 'polypeptide(L)'
;MLLEFLLALSIRFFLFDFILFKRIRNYLKQKGYFFRKLFSCPFCQGFWCGLAVYLYYHGFSLSWAQISQLLAFGFISAYLGLITAVALEPLINIYEKNSDLPLK
;
A
#
# COMPACT_ATOMS: atom_id res chain seq x y z
N MET A 1 -7.44 -15.64 3.43
CA MET A 1 -6.08 -15.34 2.91
C MET A 1 -6.08 -14.66 1.55
N LEU A 2 -6.56 -15.26 0.44
CA LEU A 2 -6.51 -14.60 -0.89
C LEU A 2 -7.26 -13.25 -0.91
N LEU A 3 -8.50 -13.23 -0.38
CA LEU A 3 -9.30 -12.00 -0.30
C LEU A 3 -8.64 -10.93 0.57
N GLU A 4 -7.92 -11.32 1.63
CA GLU A 4 -7.18 -10.40 2.49
C GLU A 4 -6.00 -9.77 1.74
N PHE A 5 -5.27 -10.54 0.93
CA PHE A 5 -4.22 -9.99 0.07
C PHE A 5 -4.78 -9.05 -0.99
N LEU A 6 -5.90 -9.42 -1.65
CA LEU A 6 -6.56 -8.55 -2.61
C LEU A 6 -7.02 -7.25 -1.95
N LEU A 7 -7.62 -7.31 -0.76
CA LEU A 7 -8.03 -6.14 -0.01
C LEU A 7 -6.83 -5.25 0.38
N ALA A 8 -5.73 -5.85 0.84
CA ALA A 8 -4.50 -5.12 1.16
C ALA A 8 -3.95 -4.38 -0.07
N LEU A 9 -3.97 -5.02 -1.24
CA LEU A 9 -3.57 -4.41 -2.51
C LEU A 9 -4.53 -3.32 -2.97
N SER A 10 -5.84 -3.51 -2.83
CA SER A 10 -6.84 -2.49 -3.15
C SER A 10 -6.69 -1.26 -2.27
N ILE A 11 -6.49 -1.44 -0.96
CA ILE A 11 -6.21 -0.34 -0.02
C ILE A 11 -4.92 0.36 -0.40
N ARG A 12 -3.86 -0.38 -0.74
CA ARG A 12 -2.59 0.20 -1.21
C ARG A 12 -2.82 1.08 -2.44
N PHE A 13 -3.46 0.53 -3.47
CA PHE A 13 -3.73 1.26 -4.70
C PHE A 13 -4.56 2.53 -4.43
N PHE A 14 -5.65 2.40 -3.66
CA PHE A 14 -6.54 3.50 -3.35
C PHE A 14 -5.85 4.63 -2.57
N LEU A 15 -5.05 4.30 -1.56
CA LEU A 15 -4.39 5.30 -0.74
C LEU A 15 -3.14 5.88 -1.39
N PHE A 16 -2.36 5.05 -2.11
CA PHE A 16 -0.98 5.39 -2.52
C PHE A 16 -0.78 5.65 -4.01
N ASP A 17 -1.65 5.12 -4.86
CA ASP A 17 -1.57 5.34 -6.31
C ASP A 17 -2.68 6.26 -6.81
N PHE A 18 -3.90 6.14 -6.26
CA PHE A 18 -5.05 6.90 -6.72
C PHE A 18 -4.86 8.42 -6.58
N ILE A 19 -5.25 9.17 -7.62
CA ILE A 19 -4.96 10.61 -7.75
C ILE A 19 -5.66 11.46 -6.70
N LEU A 20 -6.83 11.04 -6.21
CA LEU A 20 -7.62 11.76 -5.21
C LEU A 20 -6.82 12.06 -3.94
N PHE A 21 -5.99 11.12 -3.49
CA PHE A 21 -5.20 11.25 -2.27
C PHE A 21 -3.84 11.90 -2.49
N LYS A 22 -3.47 12.25 -3.73
CA LYS A 22 -2.15 12.82 -4.07
C LYS A 22 -1.83 14.07 -3.23
N ARG A 23 -2.80 14.96 -3.04
CA ARG A 23 -2.64 16.18 -2.22
C ARG A 23 -2.36 15.85 -0.75
N ILE A 24 -3.12 14.93 -0.17
CA ILE A 24 -2.95 14.49 1.22
C ILE A 24 -1.60 13.79 1.41
N ARG A 25 -1.22 12.90 0.48
CA ARG A 25 0.09 12.25 0.48
C ARG A 25 1.23 13.25 0.46
N ASN A 26 1.18 14.23 -0.45
CA ASN A 26 2.21 15.25 -0.57
C ASN A 26 2.31 16.11 0.71
N TYR A 27 1.19 16.45 1.34
CA TYR A 27 1.18 17.13 2.63
C TYR A 27 1.84 16.28 3.73
N LEU A 28 1.48 15.00 3.85
CA LEU A 28 2.04 14.11 4.87
C LEU A 28 3.52 13.79 4.65
N LYS A 29 3.98 13.73 3.39
CA LYS A 29 5.41 13.56 3.05
C LYS A 29 6.29 14.68 3.63
N GLN A 30 5.74 15.88 3.84
CA GLN A 30 6.48 17.01 4.43
C GLN A 30 6.58 16.93 5.97
N LYS A 31 5.79 16.08 6.63
CA LYS A 31 5.69 16.03 8.10
C LYS A 31 6.77 15.19 8.79
N GLY A 32 7.56 14.40 8.06
CA GLY A 32 8.68 13.65 8.65
C GLY A 32 9.26 12.56 7.75
N TYR A 33 10.45 12.07 8.12
CA TYR A 33 11.19 11.04 7.36
C TYR A 33 10.40 9.74 7.22
N PHE A 34 9.72 9.31 8.29
CA PHE A 34 8.91 8.09 8.29
C PHE A 34 7.80 8.14 7.23
N PHE A 35 6.98 9.18 7.23
CA PHE A 35 5.91 9.35 6.23
C PHE A 35 6.47 9.51 4.83
N ARG A 36 7.57 10.26 4.66
CA ARG A 36 8.25 10.38 3.37
C ARG A 36 8.64 9.00 2.82
N LYS A 37 9.20 8.12 3.64
CA LYS A 37 9.62 6.78 3.22
C LYS A 37 8.42 5.86 3.00
N LEU A 38 7.42 5.90 3.89
CA LEU A 38 6.17 5.15 3.76
C LEU A 38 5.43 5.48 2.46
N PHE A 39 5.21 6.76 2.17
CA PHE A 39 4.48 7.20 0.97
C PHE A 39 5.32 7.16 -0.32
N SER A 40 6.60 6.75 -0.27
CA SER A 40 7.47 6.67 -1.45
C SER A 40 7.97 5.26 -1.76
N CYS A 41 7.76 4.28 -0.87
CA CYS A 41 8.21 2.92 -1.06
C CYS A 41 7.01 1.96 -1.22
N PRO A 42 6.70 1.48 -2.43
CA PRO A 42 5.59 0.55 -2.67
C PRO A 42 5.67 -0.72 -1.82
N PHE A 43 6.89 -1.22 -1.56
CA PHE A 43 7.11 -2.35 -0.67
C PHE A 43 6.65 -2.05 0.76
N CYS A 44 7.05 -0.89 1.33
CA CYS A 44 6.61 -0.48 2.66
C CYS A 44 5.08 -0.32 2.70
N GLN A 45 4.48 0.30 1.68
CA GLN A 45 3.04 0.47 1.61
C GLN A 45 2.31 -0.87 1.63
N GLY A 46 2.76 -1.83 0.80
CA GLY A 46 2.22 -3.18 0.77
C GLY A 46 2.37 -3.91 2.12
N PHE A 47 3.51 -3.74 2.79
CA PHE A 47 3.75 -4.30 4.12
C PHE A 47 2.74 -3.78 5.16
N TRP A 48 2.65 -2.46 5.29
CA TRP A 48 1.78 -1.83 6.30
C TRP A 48 0.29 -2.05 6.00
N CYS A 49 -0.12 -2.02 4.73
CA CYS A 49 -1.51 -2.35 4.35
C CYS A 49 -1.82 -3.82 4.67
N GLY A 50 -0.90 -4.74 4.35
CA GLY A 50 -1.07 -6.16 4.67
C GLY A 50 -1.17 -6.41 6.17
N LEU A 51 -0.30 -5.77 6.95
CA LEU A 51 -0.29 -5.90 8.40
C LEU A 51 -1.59 -5.35 9.02
N ALA A 52 -2.08 -4.21 8.54
CA ALA A 52 -3.36 -3.65 8.98
C ALA A 52 -4.55 -4.56 8.66
N VAL A 53 -4.60 -5.13 7.44
CA VAL A 53 -5.67 -6.06 7.04
C VAL A 53 -5.61 -7.34 7.87
N TYR A 54 -4.44 -7.91 8.09
CA TYR A 54 -4.30 -9.11 8.90
C TYR A 54 -4.78 -8.87 10.34
N LEU A 55 -4.36 -7.76 10.96
CA LEU A 55 -4.81 -7.40 12.31
C LEU A 55 -6.32 -7.17 12.40
N TYR A 56 -6.93 -6.63 11.34
CA TYR A 56 -8.38 -6.43 11.29
C TYR A 56 -9.15 -7.76 11.29
N TYR A 57 -8.69 -8.77 10.55
CA TYR A 57 -9.39 -10.05 10.43
C TYR A 57 -9.07 -11.04 11.55
N HIS A 58 -7.82 -11.08 12.00
CA HIS A 58 -7.34 -12.09 12.95
C HIS A 58 -7.17 -11.54 14.39
N GLY A 59 -7.37 -10.24 14.57
CA GLY A 59 -7.15 -9.55 15.84
C GLY A 59 -5.67 -9.48 16.22
N PHE A 60 -5.40 -8.95 17.43
CA PHE A 60 -4.06 -8.94 18.00
C PHE A 60 -4.00 -9.92 19.19
N SER A 61 -3.14 -10.92 19.09
CA SER A 61 -2.80 -11.77 20.22
C SER A 61 -1.31 -12.08 20.23
N LEU A 62 -0.76 -12.18 21.44
CA LEU A 62 0.67 -12.31 21.74
C LEU A 62 1.13 -13.78 21.72
N SER A 63 0.79 -14.51 20.66
CA SER A 63 1.34 -15.85 20.43
C SER A 63 2.42 -15.81 19.37
N TRP A 64 3.51 -16.56 19.56
CA TRP A 64 4.60 -16.61 18.57
C TRP A 64 4.13 -17.06 17.18
N ALA A 65 3.18 -17.98 17.14
CA ALA A 65 2.58 -18.45 15.89
C ALA A 65 1.82 -17.34 15.15
N GLN A 66 1.06 -16.50 15.84
CA GLN A 66 0.36 -15.39 15.20
C GLN A 66 1.31 -14.27 14.79
N ILE A 67 2.36 -13.98 15.58
CA ILE A 67 3.36 -12.97 15.21
C ILE A 67 4.10 -13.40 13.93
N SER A 68 4.48 -14.68 13.82
CA SER A 68 5.15 -15.17 12.61
C SER A 68 4.23 -15.14 11.39
N GLN A 69 2.95 -15.50 11.54
CA GLN A 69 1.95 -15.39 10.47
C GLN A 69 1.68 -13.93 10.06
N LEU A 70 1.58 -13.01 11.02
CA LEU A 70 1.42 -11.57 10.79
C LEU A 70 2.59 -11.03 9.97
N LEU A 71 3.82 -11.35 10.35
CA LEU A 71 5.02 -10.91 9.64
C LEU A 71 5.10 -11.54 8.25
N ALA A 72 4.86 -12.85 8.13
CA ALA A 72 4.85 -13.53 6.83
C ALA A 72 3.82 -12.92 5.88
N PHE A 73 2.59 -12.67 6.38
CA PHE A 73 1.55 -12.00 5.61
C PHE A 73 1.95 -10.59 5.20
N GLY A 74 2.53 -9.81 6.12
CA GLY A 74 3.06 -8.48 5.84
C GLY A 74 4.10 -8.51 4.72
N PHE A 75 5.08 -9.42 4.78
CA PHE A 75 6.12 -9.53 3.76
C PHE A 75 5.59 -10.00 2.40
N ILE A 76 4.68 -10.97 2.36
CA ILE A 76 4.04 -11.40 1.10
C ILE A 76 3.28 -10.23 0.48
N SER A 77 2.50 -9.49 1.28
CA SER A 77 1.79 -8.29 0.83
C SER A 77 2.75 -7.18 0.37
N ALA A 78 3.92 -7.05 0.99
CA ALA A 78 4.96 -6.11 0.58
C ALA A 78 5.48 -6.41 -0.83
N TYR A 79 5.79 -7.68 -1.11
CA TYR A 79 6.23 -8.11 -2.43
C TYR A 79 5.14 -7.93 -3.49
N LEU A 80 3.91 -8.35 -3.19
CA LEU A 80 2.78 -8.14 -4.09
C LEU A 80 2.51 -6.65 -4.33
N GLY A 81 2.65 -5.81 -3.30
CA GLY A 81 2.53 -4.35 -3.41
C GLY A 81 3.57 -3.75 -4.35
N LEU A 82 4.81 -4.22 -4.29
CA LEU A 82 5.87 -3.80 -5.20
C LEU A 82 5.59 -4.23 -6.64
N ILE A 83 5.24 -5.52 -6.85
CA ILE A 83 4.94 -6.06 -8.17
C ILE A 83 3.77 -5.32 -8.80
N THR A 84 2.69 -5.10 -8.04
CA THR A 84 1.51 -4.38 -8.54
C THR A 84 1.81 -2.92 -8.85
N ALA A 85 2.64 -2.23 -8.05
CA ALA A 85 3.04 -0.87 -8.36
C ALA A 85 3.80 -0.80 -9.70
N VAL A 86 4.79 -1.68 -9.90
CA VAL A 86 5.57 -1.73 -11.15
C VAL A 86 4.69 -2.11 -12.34
N ALA A 87 3.77 -3.05 -12.18
CA ALA A 87 2.87 -3.48 -13.25
C ALA A 87 1.81 -2.42 -13.61
N LEU A 88 1.30 -1.67 -12.63
CA LEU A 88 0.24 -0.68 -12.82
C LEU A 88 0.74 0.71 -13.17
N GLU A 89 1.97 1.07 -12.82
CA GLU A 89 2.58 2.37 -13.16
C GLU A 89 2.39 2.79 -14.63
N PRO A 90 2.66 1.94 -15.65
CA PRO A 90 2.44 2.33 -17.04
C PRO A 90 0.97 2.60 -17.35
N LEU A 91 0.05 1.82 -16.78
CA LEU A 91 -1.39 1.97 -17.00
C LEU A 91 -1.91 3.26 -16.37
N ILE A 92 -1.48 3.58 -15.16
CA ILE A 92 -1.84 4.81 -14.45
C ILE A 92 -1.34 6.02 -15.26
N ASN A 93 -0.10 6.00 -15.73
CA ASN A 93 0.47 7.09 -16.51
C ASN A 93 -0.28 7.33 -17.83
N ILE A 94 -0.72 6.26 -18.51
CA ILE A 94 -1.54 6.38 -19.73
C ILE A 94 -2.91 6.97 -19.39
N TYR A 95 -3.55 6.50 -18.32
CA TYR A 95 -4.85 6.99 -17.88
C TYR A 95 -4.79 8.47 -17.48
N GLU A 96 -3.79 8.88 -16.70
CA GLU A 96 -3.59 10.27 -16.30
C GLU A 96 -3.26 11.19 -17.48
N LYS A 97 -2.58 10.69 -18.52
CA LYS A 97 -2.30 11.48 -19.73
C LYS A 97 -3.55 11.71 -20.59
N ASN A 98 -4.44 10.73 -20.64
CA ASN A 98 -5.66 10.78 -21.48
C ASN A 98 -6.84 11.42 -20.76
N SER A 99 -6.80 11.49 -19.43
CA SER A 99 -7.76 12.25 -18.64
C SER A 99 -7.23 13.68 -18.57
N ASP A 100 -8.01 14.71 -18.93
CA ASP A 100 -7.66 16.14 -18.78
C ASP A 100 -7.50 16.60 -17.31
N LEU A 101 -7.05 15.71 -16.43
CA LEU A 101 -6.71 15.97 -15.05
C LEU A 101 -5.36 16.69 -15.03
N PRO A 102 -5.27 17.92 -14.49
CA PRO A 102 -4.05 18.70 -14.56
C PRO A 102 -2.89 17.98 -13.86
N LEU A 103 -1.95 17.50 -14.66
CA LEU A 103 -0.65 17.01 -14.25
C LEU A 103 0.31 18.19 -14.12
N LYS A 104 0.32 18.83 -12.94
CA LYS A 104 1.50 19.44 -12.29
C LYS A 104 1.13 20.09 -10.96
#